data_AF-A0A644SZN9-F1
#
_entry.id   AF-A0A644SZN9-F1
#
_cell.length_a   1.000
_cell.length_b   1.000
_cell.length_c   1.000
_cell.angle_alpha   90.00
_cell.angle_beta   90.00
_cell.angle_gamma   90.00
#
_symmetry.space_group_name_H-M   'P 1'
#
loop_
_entity.id
_entity.type
_entity.pdbx_description
1 polymer ?
#
loop_
_entity_poly.entity_id
_entity_poly.type
_entity_poly.pdbx_seq_one_letter_code
_entity_poly.pdbx_strand_id
1 'polypeptide(L)'
;MWSAKKRMEIITRYFASLFGAVAYENRGVTGGAIDGDSYDAINIDIFTGAGSSYSIKRALGFTQEESEIARCISHEMRMLFSQKLLPNYLNACLPQAQLLGISKAISYSNYKTILTVLNILEEFSIETYEGQNISFSIGIDESLNFSRNKLHDICKHDFSRVLTSACNSLLVCSRQGGIVDHFSPSKNYESEDYFAPLEYLPVAAWTSKSRYAFCLNNNCEILIFKNKCLVFAKRRGQWCYFPHEIYSSTINAAPILLKVLDVAEIPSATFKSVYASVIDASFQRKGACIGVIKRSSVYDGNCIRDCMDFVSEEDILVKKKNDKTILLNSIVGGKKFYELSRQLRQEILSMDGATIIFEDGTIFAAGAILKINCGSSGGGRRAAACTLSKYGVGIKVSSDGTMTIWYDPSRPDYFEQLG
;
A
#
# COMPACT_ATOMS: atom_id res chain seq x y z
N MET A 1 -32.99 -0.86 -14.56
CA MET A 1 -32.36 -0.47 -13.29
C MET A 1 -31.60 -1.69 -12.74
N TRP A 2 -30.40 -1.57 -12.18
CA TRP A 2 -29.71 -2.75 -11.62
C TRP A 2 -30.44 -3.33 -10.42
N SER A 3 -30.42 -4.65 -10.29
CA SER A 3 -30.83 -5.37 -9.09
C SER A 3 -29.90 -5.03 -7.91
N ALA A 4 -30.40 -5.22 -6.67
CA ALA A 4 -29.60 -5.05 -5.47
C ALA A 4 -28.34 -5.92 -5.50
N LYS A 5 -28.46 -7.19 -5.89
CA LYS A 5 -27.33 -8.11 -6.07
C LYS A 5 -26.26 -7.56 -7.02
N LYS A 6 -26.66 -7.01 -8.17
CA LYS A 6 -25.69 -6.50 -9.16
C LYS A 6 -24.95 -5.25 -8.65
N ARG A 7 -25.67 -4.34 -7.99
CA ARG A 7 -25.05 -3.18 -7.33
C ARG A 7 -24.01 -3.66 -6.31
N MET A 8 -24.35 -4.70 -5.55
CA MET A 8 -23.45 -5.24 -4.54
C MET A 8 -22.18 -5.87 -5.09
N GLU A 9 -22.29 -6.69 -6.12
CA GLU A 9 -21.10 -7.23 -6.80
C GLU A 9 -20.15 -6.13 -7.24
N ILE A 10 -20.68 -4.99 -7.69
CA ILE A 10 -19.89 -3.85 -8.14
C ILE A 10 -19.23 -3.17 -6.95
N ILE A 11 -19.99 -2.83 -5.92
CA ILE A 11 -19.49 -2.24 -4.67
C ILE A 11 -18.38 -3.08 -4.04
N THR A 12 -18.59 -4.40 -3.96
CA THR A 12 -17.60 -5.34 -3.44
C THR A 12 -16.31 -5.28 -4.22
N ARG A 13 -16.34 -5.12 -5.56
CA ARG A 13 -15.12 -4.97 -6.36
C ARG A 13 -14.37 -3.67 -6.05
N TYR A 14 -15.09 -2.55 -5.90
CA TYR A 14 -14.48 -1.27 -5.54
C TYR A 14 -13.83 -1.32 -4.15
N PHE A 15 -14.49 -1.93 -3.18
CA PHE A 15 -13.93 -2.08 -1.83
C PHE A 15 -12.85 -3.15 -1.74
N ALA A 16 -12.92 -4.21 -2.55
CA ALA A 16 -11.87 -5.22 -2.60
C ALA A 16 -10.56 -4.64 -3.15
N SER A 17 -10.66 -3.77 -4.15
CA SER A 17 -9.53 -3.01 -4.67
C SER A 17 -8.91 -2.11 -3.61
N LEU A 18 -9.72 -1.46 -2.76
CA LEU A 18 -9.24 -0.51 -1.76
C LEU A 18 -8.63 -1.19 -0.53
N PHE A 19 -9.28 -2.23 -0.01
CA PHE A 19 -9.03 -2.77 1.32
C PHE A 19 -8.60 -4.25 1.34
N GLY A 20 -8.36 -4.86 0.17
CA GLY A 20 -8.02 -6.27 0.05
C GLY A 20 -9.26 -7.20 0.05
N ALA A 21 -9.09 -8.46 0.43
CA ALA A 21 -10.17 -9.45 0.33
C ALA A 21 -11.35 -9.11 1.26
N VAL A 22 -12.45 -8.65 0.68
CA VAL A 22 -13.69 -8.32 1.40
C VAL A 22 -14.84 -9.26 1.00
N ALA A 23 -15.61 -9.69 1.99
CA ALA A 23 -16.83 -10.46 1.85
C ALA A 23 -18.05 -9.60 2.18
N TYR A 24 -19.18 -9.96 1.61
CA TYR A 24 -20.42 -9.23 1.81
C TYR A 24 -21.47 -10.08 2.52
N GLU A 25 -22.19 -9.49 3.46
CA GLU A 25 -23.26 -10.15 4.20
C GLU A 25 -24.53 -9.29 4.25
N ASN A 26 -25.67 -9.92 3.94
CA ASN A 26 -27.00 -9.31 4.08
C ASN A 26 -27.50 -9.54 5.50
N ARG A 27 -27.69 -8.47 6.28
CA ARG A 27 -28.16 -8.58 7.66
C ARG A 27 -29.69 -8.58 7.81
N GLY A 28 -30.46 -8.45 6.72
CA GLY A 28 -31.92 -8.40 6.77
C GLY A 28 -32.45 -7.21 7.60
N VAL A 29 -33.76 -7.20 7.85
CA VAL A 29 -34.44 -6.14 8.62
C VAL A 29 -34.24 -6.38 10.11
N THR A 30 -33.19 -5.80 10.69
CA THR A 30 -33.04 -5.73 12.15
C THR A 30 -33.46 -4.34 12.63
N GLY A 31 -34.69 -4.25 13.13
CA GLY A 31 -35.16 -3.12 13.94
C GLY A 31 -34.41 -3.13 15.28
N GLY A 32 -33.26 -2.49 15.32
CA GLY A 32 -32.46 -2.34 16.52
C GLY A 32 -31.15 -1.67 16.16
N ALA A 33 -31.00 -0.40 16.54
CA ALA A 33 -29.70 0.25 16.59
C ALA A 33 -28.85 -0.54 17.60
N ILE A 34 -27.97 -1.40 17.09
CA ILE A 34 -26.87 -1.93 17.88
C ILE A 34 -25.70 -1.00 17.56
N ASP A 35 -25.55 0.04 18.38
CA ASP A 35 -24.29 0.74 18.56
C ASP A 35 -23.25 -0.30 18.98
N GLY A 36 -22.37 -0.63 18.05
CA GLY A 36 -21.40 -1.69 18.23
C GLY A 36 -20.75 -2.00 16.89
N ASP A 37 -19.88 -1.09 16.43
CA ASP A 37 -18.88 -1.39 15.41
C ASP A 37 -18.03 -2.56 15.95
N SER A 38 -18.43 -3.79 15.61
CA SER A 38 -17.50 -4.91 15.63
C SER A 38 -16.40 -4.54 14.64
N TYR A 39 -15.16 -4.45 15.12
CA TYR A 39 -14.01 -4.10 14.28
C TYR A 39 -13.94 -4.94 12.99
N ASP A 40 -14.51 -6.14 12.96
CA ASP A 40 -14.47 -7.07 11.82
C ASP A 40 -15.47 -6.77 10.70
N ALA A 41 -16.36 -5.78 10.88
CA ALA A 41 -17.40 -5.44 9.90
C ALA A 41 -17.69 -3.94 9.83
N ILE A 42 -17.68 -3.37 8.62
CA ILE A 42 -18.23 -2.02 8.38
C ILE A 42 -19.66 -2.18 7.86
N ASN A 43 -20.61 -1.53 8.54
CA ASN A 43 -21.95 -1.36 8.00
C ASN A 43 -21.93 -0.30 6.91
N ILE A 44 -22.44 -0.66 5.73
CA ILE A 44 -22.49 0.26 4.60
C ILE A 44 -23.92 0.45 4.13
N ASP A 45 -24.43 1.65 4.41
CA ASP A 45 -25.75 2.08 4.00
C ASP A 45 -25.73 2.62 2.56
N ILE A 46 -25.83 1.73 1.59
CA ILE A 46 -25.75 2.08 0.16
C ILE A 46 -27.14 2.19 -0.49
N PHE A 47 -28.19 1.67 0.16
CA PHE A 47 -29.54 1.58 -0.42
C PHE A 47 -30.55 2.43 0.36
N THR A 48 -31.36 3.18 -0.38
CA THR A 48 -32.60 3.78 0.15
C THR A 48 -33.78 2.91 -0.26
N GLY A 49 -34.42 2.26 0.71
CA GLY A 49 -35.67 1.53 0.51
C GLY A 49 -35.56 0.03 0.80
N ALA A 50 -36.47 -0.46 1.65
CA ALA A 50 -36.66 -1.84 2.10
C ALA A 50 -35.59 -2.39 3.07
N GLY A 51 -35.47 -1.78 4.25
CA GLY A 51 -35.09 -2.41 5.53
C GLY A 51 -33.82 -3.26 5.61
N SER A 52 -33.04 -3.39 4.55
CA SER A 52 -31.91 -4.31 4.46
C SER A 52 -30.65 -3.51 4.72
N SER A 53 -30.08 -3.66 5.92
CA SER A 53 -28.73 -3.18 6.20
C SER A 53 -27.74 -4.20 5.68
N TYR A 54 -26.62 -3.69 5.20
CA TYR A 54 -25.64 -4.48 4.48
C TYR A 54 -24.27 -4.18 5.03
N SER A 55 -23.44 -5.20 5.20
CA SER A 55 -22.12 -5.07 5.81
C SER A 55 -21.05 -5.66 4.94
N ILE A 56 -19.88 -5.00 4.92
CA ILE A 56 -18.65 -5.55 4.37
C ILE A 56 -17.83 -6.09 5.54
N LYS A 57 -17.33 -7.31 5.37
CA LYS A 57 -16.48 -8.02 6.33
C LYS A 57 -15.15 -8.35 5.69
N ARG A 58 -14.09 -8.45 6.51
CA ARG A 58 -12.80 -9.01 6.11
C ARG A 58 -12.16 -9.71 7.31
N ALA A 59 -11.10 -10.48 7.06
CA ALA A 59 -10.45 -11.30 8.09
C ALA A 59 -9.80 -10.46 9.21
N LEU A 60 -9.26 -9.30 8.86
CA LEU A 60 -8.70 -8.34 9.80
C LEU A 60 -9.69 -7.20 10.03
N GLY A 61 -9.95 -6.79 11.27
CA GLY A 61 -10.84 -5.67 11.50
C GLY A 61 -10.48 -4.38 10.75
N PHE A 62 -11.47 -3.60 10.35
CA PHE A 62 -11.31 -2.27 9.78
C PHE A 62 -10.85 -1.27 10.85
N THR A 63 -9.89 -0.45 10.47
CA THR A 63 -9.48 0.72 11.25
C THR A 63 -10.55 1.82 11.17
N GLN A 64 -10.49 2.77 12.11
CA GLN A 64 -11.37 3.94 12.09
C GLN A 64 -11.21 4.73 10.78
N GLU A 65 -9.99 4.86 10.25
CA GLU A 65 -9.73 5.56 8.99
C GLU A 65 -10.33 4.82 7.79
N GLU A 66 -10.21 3.48 7.73
CA GLU A 66 -10.85 2.69 6.67
C GLU A 66 -12.38 2.78 6.72
N SER A 67 -12.96 2.78 7.92
CA SER A 67 -14.39 3.00 8.13
C SER A 67 -14.84 4.38 7.63
N GLU A 68 -14.04 5.43 7.87
CA GLU A 68 -14.28 6.78 7.34
C GLU A 68 -14.27 6.81 5.82
N ILE A 69 -13.22 6.24 5.21
CA ILE A 69 -13.06 6.15 3.76
C ILE A 69 -14.24 5.40 3.13
N ALA A 70 -14.59 4.24 3.71
CA ALA A 70 -15.71 3.44 3.26
C ALA A 70 -17.02 4.22 3.29
N ARG A 71 -17.26 4.98 4.37
CA ARG A 71 -18.46 5.80 4.52
C ARG A 71 -18.52 6.94 3.51
N CYS A 72 -17.42 7.67 3.30
CA CYS A 72 -17.37 8.73 2.30
C CYS A 72 -17.68 8.22 0.88
N ILE A 73 -17.05 7.12 0.47
CA ILE A 73 -17.27 6.53 -0.87
C ILE A 73 -18.70 6.02 -1.01
N SER A 74 -19.20 5.34 0.01
CA SER A 74 -20.54 4.75 -0.01
C SER A 74 -21.64 5.78 -0.04
N HIS A 75 -21.43 6.92 0.64
CA HIS A 75 -22.33 8.05 0.57
C HIS A 75 -22.47 8.57 -0.87
N GLU A 76 -21.35 8.78 -1.59
CA GLU A 76 -21.41 9.23 -2.99
C GLU A 76 -22.05 8.20 -3.91
N MET A 77 -21.72 6.91 -3.75
CA MET A 77 -22.33 5.84 -4.53
C MET A 77 -23.84 5.74 -4.29
N ARG A 78 -24.30 5.89 -3.04
CA ARG A 78 -25.73 5.93 -2.70
C ARG A 78 -26.44 7.11 -3.37
N MET A 79 -25.83 8.30 -3.33
CA MET A 79 -26.36 9.49 -4.00
C MET A 79 -26.46 9.29 -5.51
N LEU A 80 -25.53 8.56 -6.13
CA LEU A 80 -25.59 8.19 -7.54
C LEU A 80 -26.69 7.15 -7.82
N PHE A 81 -26.81 6.11 -6.99
CA PHE A 81 -27.81 5.05 -7.15
C PHE A 81 -29.26 5.55 -7.00
N SER A 82 -29.48 6.67 -6.31
CA SER A 82 -30.81 7.28 -6.16
C SER A 82 -31.28 8.05 -7.41
N GLN A 83 -30.37 8.40 -8.34
CA GLN A 83 -30.67 9.19 -9.54
C GLN A 83 -31.46 8.45 -10.63
N LYS A 84 -31.87 7.20 -10.41
CA LYS A 84 -32.62 6.35 -11.36
C LYS A 84 -32.01 6.28 -12.79
N LEU A 85 -30.68 6.42 -12.90
CA LEU A 85 -29.95 6.36 -14.17
C LEU A 85 -30.00 4.96 -14.81
N LEU A 86 -29.83 4.89 -16.13
CA LEU A 86 -29.63 3.63 -16.82
C LEU A 86 -28.28 2.99 -16.41
N PRO A 87 -28.19 1.64 -16.38
CA PRO A 87 -26.97 0.89 -16.08
C PRO A 87 -25.67 1.42 -16.68
N ASN A 88 -25.67 1.77 -17.97
CA ASN A 88 -24.45 2.16 -18.67
C ASN A 88 -23.94 3.54 -18.20
N TYR A 89 -24.85 4.50 -18.00
CA TYR A 89 -24.50 5.79 -17.40
C TYR A 89 -24.00 5.62 -15.97
N LEU A 90 -24.65 4.73 -15.21
CA LEU A 90 -24.25 4.50 -13.83
C LEU A 90 -22.85 3.88 -13.73
N ASN A 91 -22.52 2.92 -14.60
CA ASN A 91 -21.15 2.40 -14.75
C ASN A 91 -20.12 3.50 -15.04
N ALA A 92 -20.44 4.44 -15.94
CA ALA A 92 -19.55 5.53 -16.30
C ALA A 92 -19.35 6.55 -15.15
N CYS A 93 -20.35 6.75 -14.30
CA CYS A 93 -20.29 7.70 -13.18
C CYS A 93 -19.68 7.13 -11.90
N LEU A 94 -19.61 5.80 -11.73
CA LEU A 94 -19.10 5.17 -10.52
C LEU A 94 -17.64 5.51 -10.18
N PRO A 95 -16.69 5.54 -11.14
CA PRO A 95 -15.32 5.99 -10.86
C PRO A 95 -15.28 7.40 -10.30
N GLN A 96 -16.13 8.30 -10.79
CA GLN A 96 -16.20 9.68 -10.29
C GLN A 96 -16.81 9.78 -8.89
N ALA A 97 -17.80 8.95 -8.58
CA ALA A 97 -18.33 8.84 -7.22
C ALA A 97 -17.26 8.33 -6.24
N GLN A 98 -16.45 7.33 -6.65
CA GLN A 98 -15.32 6.87 -5.86
C GLN A 98 -14.30 7.99 -5.63
N LEU A 99 -13.94 8.74 -6.68
CA LEU A 99 -12.95 9.81 -6.60
C LEU A 99 -13.40 10.95 -5.69
N LEU A 100 -14.69 11.30 -5.74
CA LEU A 100 -15.30 12.28 -4.85
C LEU A 100 -15.30 11.79 -3.38
N GLY A 101 -15.59 10.51 -3.17
CA GLY A 101 -15.50 9.87 -1.85
C GLY A 101 -14.09 9.89 -1.28
N ILE A 102 -13.08 9.51 -2.08
CA ILE A 102 -11.66 9.59 -1.70
C ILE A 102 -11.26 11.04 -1.36
N SER A 103 -11.69 12.00 -2.18
CA SER A 103 -11.41 13.43 -1.95
C SER A 103 -11.96 13.91 -0.61
N LYS A 104 -13.18 13.49 -0.25
CA LYS A 104 -13.81 13.80 1.05
C LYS A 104 -13.12 13.11 2.22
N ALA A 105 -12.66 11.87 2.03
CA ALA A 105 -11.90 11.15 3.06
C ALA A 105 -10.52 11.78 3.32
N ILE A 106 -9.87 12.34 2.30
CA ILE A 106 -8.59 13.06 2.47
C ILE A 106 -8.80 14.36 3.26
N SER A 107 -9.72 15.22 2.79
CA SER A 107 -10.14 16.45 3.47
C SER A 107 -11.58 16.81 3.11
N TYR A 108 -12.48 16.67 4.08
CA TYR A 108 -13.90 17.02 3.91
C TYR A 108 -14.10 18.51 3.62
N SER A 109 -13.21 19.38 4.11
CA SER A 109 -13.35 20.82 3.95
C SER A 109 -12.81 21.36 2.62
N ASN A 110 -12.00 20.57 1.92
CA ASN A 110 -11.27 20.96 0.71
C ASN A 110 -11.40 19.95 -0.45
N TYR A 111 -12.36 19.03 -0.36
CA TYR A 111 -12.54 17.96 -1.34
C TYR A 111 -12.69 18.45 -2.79
N LYS A 112 -13.19 19.67 -3.03
CA LYS A 112 -13.37 20.21 -4.39
C LYS A 112 -12.04 20.46 -5.10
N THR A 113 -11.08 21.03 -4.38
CA THR A 113 -9.74 21.29 -4.91
C THR A 113 -8.99 19.97 -5.10
N ILE A 114 -9.11 19.05 -4.13
CA ILE A 114 -8.54 17.69 -4.23
C ILE A 114 -9.13 16.96 -5.44
N LEU A 115 -10.45 16.98 -5.62
CA LEU A 115 -11.10 16.36 -6.77
C LEU A 115 -10.61 16.96 -8.09
N THR A 116 -10.39 18.28 -8.14
CA THR A 116 -9.83 18.95 -9.32
C THR A 116 -8.42 18.45 -9.62
N VAL A 117 -7.56 18.35 -8.60
CA VAL A 117 -6.21 17.77 -8.75
C VAL A 117 -6.28 16.33 -9.27
N LEU A 118 -7.12 15.49 -8.66
CA LEU A 118 -7.24 14.10 -9.07
C LEU A 118 -7.75 13.95 -10.50
N ASN A 119 -8.73 14.76 -10.93
CA ASN A 119 -9.19 14.77 -12.32
C ASN A 119 -8.06 15.14 -13.30
N ILE A 120 -7.23 16.14 -12.97
CA ILE A 120 -6.07 16.53 -13.79
C ILE A 120 -5.08 15.35 -13.89
N LEU A 121 -4.80 14.66 -12.78
CA LEU A 121 -3.88 13.52 -12.79
C LEU A 121 -4.46 12.32 -13.55
N GLU A 122 -5.78 12.10 -13.49
CA GLU A 122 -6.47 11.08 -14.31
C GLU A 122 -6.33 11.38 -15.80
N GLU A 123 -6.53 12.64 -16.21
CA GLU A 123 -6.33 13.10 -17.59
C GLU A 123 -4.87 12.90 -18.03
N PHE A 124 -3.91 13.39 -17.23
CA PHE A 124 -2.49 13.26 -17.56
C PHE A 124 -1.99 11.81 -17.55
N SER A 125 -2.64 10.90 -16.81
CA SER A 125 -2.24 9.48 -16.75
C SER A 125 -2.46 8.71 -18.06
N ILE A 126 -3.34 9.23 -18.94
CA ILE A 126 -3.64 8.62 -20.25
C ILE A 126 -3.05 9.42 -21.43
N GLU A 127 -2.47 10.58 -21.15
CA GLU A 127 -1.81 11.43 -22.13
C GLU A 127 -0.30 11.13 -22.20
N THR A 128 0.32 11.58 -23.29
CA THR A 128 1.78 11.61 -23.43
C THR A 128 2.21 13.01 -23.81
N TYR A 129 3.43 13.38 -23.41
CA TYR A 129 4.08 14.61 -23.85
C TYR A 129 5.38 14.23 -24.56
N GLU A 130 5.52 14.63 -25.82
CA GLU A 130 6.67 14.25 -26.68
C GLU A 130 6.90 12.72 -26.74
N GLY A 131 5.83 11.93 -26.67
CA GLY A 131 5.86 10.47 -26.69
C GLY A 131 6.29 9.81 -25.37
N GLN A 132 6.48 10.59 -24.31
CA GLN A 132 6.76 10.09 -22.97
C GLN A 132 5.53 10.20 -22.07
N ASN A 133 5.39 9.27 -21.12
CA ASN A 133 4.37 9.37 -20.08
C ASN A 133 4.60 10.64 -19.25
N ILE A 134 3.52 11.32 -18.90
CA ILE A 134 3.60 12.54 -18.10
C ILE A 134 3.96 12.18 -16.66
N SER A 135 4.94 12.90 -16.12
CA SER A 135 5.35 12.86 -14.71
C SER A 135 4.96 14.18 -14.08
N PHE A 136 4.05 14.17 -13.10
CA PHE A 136 3.51 15.43 -12.58
C PHE A 136 3.21 15.35 -11.11
N SER A 137 3.36 16.46 -10.40
CA SER A 137 3.17 16.49 -8.95
C SER A 137 2.63 17.84 -8.47
N ILE A 138 1.68 17.76 -7.54
CA ILE A 138 0.97 18.90 -6.98
C ILE A 138 0.97 18.78 -5.46
N GLY A 139 1.31 19.86 -4.77
CA GLY A 139 1.10 20.01 -3.33
C GLY A 139 -0.15 20.87 -3.07
N ILE A 140 -0.94 20.54 -2.05
CA ILE A 140 -1.99 21.42 -1.52
C ILE A 140 -1.60 21.80 -0.11
N ASP A 141 -1.52 23.11 0.18
CA ASP A 141 -1.39 23.65 1.54
C ASP A 141 -2.69 24.36 1.92
N GLU A 142 -3.45 23.74 2.84
CA GLU A 142 -4.73 24.27 3.31
C GLU A 142 -4.61 25.52 4.18
N SER A 143 -3.41 25.82 4.70
CA SER A 143 -3.17 27.03 5.48
C SER A 143 -3.08 28.28 4.60
N LEU A 144 -2.83 28.11 3.30
CA LEU A 144 -2.70 29.20 2.35
C LEU A 144 -4.04 29.55 1.72
N ASN A 145 -4.32 30.85 1.63
CA ASN A 145 -5.48 31.40 0.94
C ASN A 145 -5.03 32.19 -0.29
N PHE A 146 -5.20 31.60 -1.49
CA PHE A 146 -4.82 32.24 -2.74
C PHE A 146 -5.75 31.80 -3.87
N SER A 147 -6.21 32.72 -4.71
CA SER A 147 -7.24 32.40 -5.70
C SER A 147 -6.89 32.75 -7.14
N ARG A 148 -5.73 33.38 -7.39
CA ARG A 148 -5.25 33.65 -8.76
C ARG A 148 -4.54 32.42 -9.32
N ASN A 149 -4.31 32.41 -10.64
CA ASN A 149 -3.62 31.33 -11.36
C ASN A 149 -4.18 29.96 -10.98
N LYS A 150 -5.47 29.75 -11.26
CA LYS A 150 -6.16 28.51 -10.91
C LYS A 150 -5.48 27.34 -11.59
N LEU A 151 -5.19 26.30 -10.80
CA LEU A 151 -4.53 25.09 -11.26
C LEU A 151 -5.21 24.51 -12.51
N HIS A 152 -6.54 24.37 -12.47
CA HIS A 152 -7.33 23.86 -13.59
C HIS A 152 -7.14 24.67 -14.88
N ASP A 153 -6.97 26.00 -14.80
CA ASP A 153 -6.82 26.82 -15.99
C ASP A 153 -5.38 26.74 -16.54
N ILE A 154 -4.39 26.69 -15.66
CA ILE A 154 -2.99 26.50 -16.06
C ILE A 154 -2.76 25.12 -16.68
N CYS A 155 -3.36 24.07 -16.12
CA CYS A 155 -3.20 22.69 -16.61
C CYS A 155 -3.86 22.42 -17.98
N LYS A 156 -4.62 23.37 -18.54
CA LYS A 156 -5.12 23.29 -19.92
C LYS A 156 -4.03 23.56 -20.96
N HIS A 157 -2.93 24.21 -20.56
CA HIS A 157 -1.86 24.59 -21.48
C HIS A 157 -0.77 23.52 -21.54
N ASP A 158 -0.24 23.24 -22.73
CA ASP A 158 0.73 22.15 -22.94
C ASP A 158 2.01 22.25 -22.11
N PHE A 159 2.46 23.46 -21.82
CA PHE A 159 3.65 23.64 -20.97
C PHE A 159 3.45 23.10 -19.55
N SER A 160 2.20 22.93 -19.08
CA SER A 160 1.95 22.44 -17.72
C SER A 160 2.43 21.01 -17.51
N ARG A 161 2.47 20.20 -18.56
CA ARG A 161 2.85 18.78 -18.50
C ARG A 161 4.29 18.54 -18.04
N VAL A 162 5.14 19.57 -18.09
CA VAL A 162 6.57 19.50 -17.76
C VAL A 162 6.98 20.44 -16.62
N LEU A 163 6.04 21.12 -15.95
CA LEU A 163 6.37 22.08 -14.88
C LEU A 163 6.93 21.41 -13.62
N THR A 164 6.59 20.15 -13.40
CA THR A 164 7.04 19.38 -12.24
C THR A 164 7.45 17.97 -12.64
N SER A 165 7.92 17.22 -11.67
CA SER A 165 8.24 15.79 -11.80
C SER A 165 7.72 15.06 -10.57
N ALA A 166 7.39 13.78 -10.73
CA ALA A 166 6.69 12.99 -9.70
C ALA A 166 7.32 13.06 -8.30
N CYS A 167 8.65 13.13 -8.19
CA CYS A 167 9.36 13.04 -6.90
C CYS A 167 10.35 14.17 -6.58
N ASN A 168 10.72 15.03 -7.55
CA ASN A 168 11.78 16.04 -7.33
C ASN A 168 11.26 17.48 -7.22
N SER A 169 9.97 17.72 -7.46
CA SER A 169 9.36 19.04 -7.35
C SER A 169 7.87 18.92 -7.03
N LEU A 170 7.22 20.01 -6.64
CA LEU A 170 5.79 20.12 -6.39
C LEU A 170 5.30 21.49 -6.84
N LEU A 171 4.18 21.53 -7.55
CA LEU A 171 3.45 22.78 -7.78
C LEU A 171 2.52 22.99 -6.58
N VAL A 172 2.83 23.97 -5.73
CA VAL A 172 2.11 24.19 -4.48
C VAL A 172 0.89 25.06 -4.72
N CYS A 173 -0.27 24.51 -4.39
CA CYS A 173 -1.56 25.16 -4.48
C CYS A 173 -2.11 25.46 -3.09
N SER A 174 -2.83 26.57 -2.99
CA SER A 174 -3.64 26.92 -1.82
C SER A 174 -4.92 26.10 -1.73
N ARG A 175 -5.66 26.28 -0.62
CA ARG A 175 -6.98 25.66 -0.43
C ARG A 175 -7.96 25.96 -1.56
N GLN A 176 -7.91 27.14 -2.18
CA GLN A 176 -8.82 27.50 -3.28
C GLN A 176 -8.31 27.08 -4.66
N GLY A 177 -7.23 26.31 -4.74
CA GLY A 177 -6.64 25.81 -5.99
C GLY A 177 -5.89 26.86 -6.81
N GLY A 178 -5.54 28.01 -6.21
CA GLY A 178 -4.61 28.95 -6.83
C GLY A 178 -3.16 28.50 -6.58
N ILE A 179 -2.33 28.55 -7.62
CA ILE A 179 -0.89 28.19 -7.55
C ILE A 179 -0.14 29.29 -6.81
N VAL A 180 0.59 28.91 -5.76
CA VAL A 180 1.31 29.83 -4.86
C VAL A 180 2.82 29.73 -5.04
N ASP A 181 3.35 28.53 -5.27
CA ASP A 181 4.79 28.29 -5.26
C ASP A 181 5.20 27.08 -6.11
N HIS A 182 6.49 26.96 -6.42
CA HIS A 182 7.13 25.76 -6.96
C HIS A 182 8.19 25.29 -5.95
N PHE A 183 7.94 24.14 -5.34
CA PHE A 183 8.80 23.61 -4.28
C PHE A 183 9.66 22.47 -4.81
N SER A 184 10.96 22.53 -4.54
CA SER A 184 11.91 21.45 -4.85
C SER A 184 12.47 20.89 -3.54
N PRO A 185 12.03 19.69 -3.08
CA PRO A 185 12.49 19.12 -1.82
C PRO A 185 13.97 18.76 -1.83
N SER A 186 14.63 18.89 -0.67
CA SER A 186 15.99 18.40 -0.48
C SER A 186 16.06 16.87 -0.50
N LYS A 187 17.16 16.27 -0.97
CA LYS A 187 17.26 14.81 -1.17
C LYS A 187 17.50 13.98 0.10
N ASN A 188 17.77 14.62 1.25
CA ASN A 188 18.22 13.93 2.47
C ASN A 188 17.06 13.61 3.41
N TYR A 189 16.18 12.69 3.01
CA TYR A 189 15.13 12.17 3.88
C TYR A 189 15.23 10.64 3.93
N GLU A 190 15.93 10.11 4.93
CA GLU A 190 15.81 8.71 5.32
C GLU A 190 15.19 8.65 6.72
N SER A 191 13.97 8.11 6.79
CA SER A 191 13.26 7.91 8.05
C SER A 191 12.41 6.65 7.95
N GLU A 192 12.58 5.74 8.90
CA GLU A 192 11.76 4.53 9.02
C GLU A 192 10.33 4.83 9.46
N ASP A 193 10.07 6.05 9.95
CA ASP A 193 8.73 6.50 10.29
C ASP A 193 7.95 7.04 9.09
N TYR A 194 8.58 7.12 7.91
CA TYR A 194 7.95 7.60 6.68
C TYR A 194 7.58 6.41 5.80
N PHE A 195 6.31 6.01 5.88
CA PHE A 195 5.76 4.90 5.09
C PHE A 195 5.35 5.37 3.68
N ALA A 196 6.36 5.78 2.92
CA ALA A 196 6.26 6.21 1.52
C ALA A 196 7.41 5.58 0.73
N PRO A 197 7.30 5.31 -0.58
CA PRO A 197 8.39 4.71 -1.34
C PRO A 197 9.65 5.59 -1.33
N LEU A 198 10.83 4.96 -1.33
CA LEU A 198 12.13 5.61 -1.15
C LEU A 198 12.31 6.87 -2.02
N GLU A 199 12.00 6.76 -3.32
CA GLU A 199 12.12 7.87 -4.27
C GLU A 199 11.20 9.05 -3.95
N TYR A 200 10.09 8.81 -3.26
CA TYR A 200 9.07 9.81 -2.92
C TYR A 200 9.18 10.32 -1.49
N LEU A 201 10.15 9.85 -0.69
CA LEU A 201 10.38 10.35 0.66
C LEU A 201 10.49 11.88 0.75
N PRO A 202 11.18 12.57 -0.19
CA PRO A 202 11.27 14.03 -0.13
C PRO A 202 9.91 14.73 -0.28
N VAL A 203 9.05 14.22 -1.15
CA VAL A 203 7.67 14.72 -1.34
C VAL A 203 6.80 14.36 -0.14
N ALA A 204 6.89 13.12 0.35
CA ALA A 204 6.16 12.70 1.54
C ALA A 204 6.54 13.55 2.76
N ALA A 205 7.83 13.84 2.95
CA ALA A 205 8.34 14.66 4.05
C ALA A 205 7.76 16.08 4.08
N TRP A 206 7.39 16.65 2.92
CA TRP A 206 6.74 17.96 2.82
C TRP A 206 5.30 17.97 3.36
N THR A 207 4.64 16.82 3.38
CA THR A 207 3.24 16.69 3.82
C THR A 207 3.09 16.77 5.34
N SER A 208 1.91 17.21 5.79
CA SER A 208 1.57 17.42 7.19
C SER A 208 0.05 17.34 7.37
N LYS A 209 -0.48 17.69 8.55
CA LYS A 209 -1.94 17.66 8.78
C LYS A 209 -2.73 18.53 7.80
N SER A 210 -2.15 19.65 7.37
CA SER A 210 -2.75 20.62 6.44
C SER A 210 -2.09 20.63 5.06
N ARG A 211 -1.16 19.69 4.79
CA ARG A 211 -0.45 19.60 3.51
C ARG A 211 -0.58 18.21 2.90
N TYR A 212 -1.01 18.15 1.67
CA TYR A 212 -1.18 16.90 0.91
C TYR A 212 -0.38 16.97 -0.38
N ALA A 213 0.25 15.87 -0.78
CA ALA A 213 0.94 15.81 -2.06
C ALA A 213 0.32 14.72 -2.95
N PHE A 214 0.21 15.02 -4.23
CA PHE A 214 -0.37 14.16 -5.26
C PHE A 214 0.65 14.03 -6.38
N CYS A 215 1.01 12.81 -6.74
CA CYS A 215 2.05 12.56 -7.75
C CYS A 215 1.54 11.57 -8.80
N LEU A 216 1.73 11.89 -10.06
CA LEU A 216 1.62 11.00 -11.20
C LEU A 216 3.03 10.56 -11.60
N ASN A 217 3.31 9.27 -11.50
CA ASN A 217 4.62 8.72 -11.87
C ASN A 217 4.69 8.27 -13.33
N ASN A 218 5.90 7.90 -13.78
CA ASN A 218 6.14 7.46 -15.16
C ASN A 218 5.45 6.13 -15.52
N ASN A 219 4.93 5.40 -14.52
CA ASN A 219 4.12 4.20 -14.71
C ASN A 219 2.62 4.52 -14.86
N CYS A 220 2.26 5.81 -14.96
CA CYS A 220 0.88 6.31 -14.98
C CYS A 220 0.10 5.96 -13.70
N GLU A 221 0.78 5.93 -12.56
CA GLU A 221 0.15 5.69 -11.25
C GLU A 221 -0.01 7.01 -10.50
N ILE A 222 -1.15 7.17 -9.84
CA ILE A 222 -1.43 8.33 -9.00
C ILE A 222 -1.13 7.95 -7.56
N LEU A 223 -0.30 8.72 -6.87
CA LEU A 223 0.12 8.52 -5.49
C LEU A 223 -0.38 9.70 -4.66
N ILE A 224 -0.94 9.41 -3.49
CA ILE A 224 -1.42 10.44 -2.55
C ILE A 224 -0.66 10.30 -1.25
N PHE A 225 0.00 11.37 -0.84
CA PHE A 225 0.76 11.45 0.40
C PHE A 225 0.09 12.38 1.39
N LYS A 226 0.00 11.94 2.64
CA LYS A 226 -0.56 12.68 3.78
C LYS A 226 0.22 12.31 5.03
N ASN A 227 0.55 13.29 5.87
CA ASN A 227 1.28 13.07 7.13
C ASN A 227 2.54 12.20 6.98
N LYS A 228 3.32 12.42 5.92
CA LYS A 228 4.59 11.73 5.62
C LYS A 228 4.45 10.27 5.20
N CYS A 229 3.24 9.82 4.89
CA CYS A 229 2.94 8.47 4.45
C CYS A 229 2.19 8.46 3.11
N LEU A 230 2.37 7.40 2.33
CA LEU A 230 1.56 7.11 1.14
C LEU A 230 0.20 6.59 1.61
N VAL A 231 -0.90 7.32 1.41
CA VAL A 231 -2.22 6.88 1.89
C VAL A 231 -3.06 6.18 0.81
N PHE A 232 -2.95 6.64 -0.44
CA PHE A 232 -3.63 6.00 -1.58
C PHE A 232 -2.68 5.88 -2.76
N ALA A 233 -2.88 4.83 -3.55
CA ALA A 233 -2.33 4.75 -4.89
C ALA A 233 -3.40 4.28 -5.88
N LYS A 234 -3.48 4.91 -7.06
CA LYS A 234 -4.18 4.36 -8.21
C LYS A 234 -3.19 3.61 -9.09
N ARG A 235 -3.36 2.31 -9.20
CA ARG A 235 -2.47 1.41 -9.92
C ARG A 235 -3.30 0.60 -10.90
N ARG A 236 -2.96 0.62 -12.19
CA ARG A 236 -3.67 -0.14 -13.23
C ARG A 236 -5.18 0.13 -13.24
N GLY A 237 -5.57 1.39 -13.06
CA GLY A 237 -6.99 1.78 -13.04
C GLY A 237 -7.70 1.57 -11.70
N GLN A 238 -7.06 0.96 -10.71
CA GLN A 238 -7.67 0.57 -9.43
C GLN A 238 -7.07 1.36 -8.27
N TRP A 239 -7.92 1.84 -7.36
CA TRP A 239 -7.49 2.54 -6.15
C TRP A 239 -7.22 1.55 -5.03
N CYS A 240 -6.06 1.69 -4.38
CA CYS A 240 -5.63 0.94 -3.22
C CYS A 240 -5.41 1.90 -2.05
N TYR A 241 -5.80 1.49 -0.84
CA TYR A 241 -5.54 2.21 0.40
C TYR A 241 -4.40 1.54 1.19
N PHE A 242 -3.57 2.34 1.86
CA PHE A 242 -2.43 1.86 2.63
C PHE A 242 -2.63 2.16 4.13
N PRO A 243 -3.14 1.19 4.92
CA PRO A 243 -3.44 1.38 6.33
C PRO A 243 -2.19 1.23 7.20
N HIS A 244 -1.39 2.30 7.32
CA HIS A 244 -0.14 2.27 8.09
C HIS A 244 -0.33 2.04 9.59
N GLU A 245 -1.46 2.45 10.16
CA GLU A 245 -1.74 2.30 11.60
C GLU A 245 -1.85 0.84 12.06
N ILE A 246 -2.34 -0.06 11.18
CA ILE A 246 -2.37 -1.51 11.41
C ILE A 246 -0.94 -2.05 11.60
N TYR A 247 0.03 -1.38 11.01
CA TYR A 247 1.42 -1.78 10.95
C TYR A 247 2.29 -1.04 11.99
N SER A 248 1.83 0.09 12.53
CA SER A 248 2.60 0.87 13.51
C SER A 248 2.12 0.77 14.96
N SER A 249 0.88 0.36 15.22
CA SER A 249 0.32 0.39 16.58
C SER A 249 0.57 -0.90 17.37
N THR A 250 1.08 -0.76 18.59
CA THR A 250 1.20 -1.83 19.59
C THR A 250 -0.12 -2.15 20.30
N ILE A 251 -1.18 -1.35 20.06
CA ILE A 251 -2.38 -1.33 20.91
C ILE A 251 -3.62 -1.93 20.22
N ASN A 252 -3.67 -2.05 18.89
CA ASN A 252 -4.79 -2.69 18.19
C ASN A 252 -4.31 -3.78 17.23
N ALA A 253 -4.93 -4.96 17.33
CA ALA A 253 -4.69 -6.18 16.54
C ALA A 253 -3.26 -6.31 16.04
N ALA A 254 -2.39 -6.83 16.91
CA ALA A 254 -0.99 -7.17 16.66
C ALA A 254 -0.68 -7.34 15.15
N PRO A 255 0.25 -6.56 14.58
CA PRO A 255 0.69 -6.68 13.20
C PRO A 255 0.76 -8.14 12.80
N ILE A 256 0.32 -8.51 11.60
CA ILE A 256 0.26 -9.93 11.16
C ILE A 256 1.55 -10.67 11.54
N LEU A 257 2.71 -10.00 11.42
CA LEU A 257 4.01 -10.48 11.88
C LEU A 257 4.06 -10.90 13.36
N LEU A 258 3.54 -10.10 14.30
CA LEU A 258 3.48 -10.43 15.73
C LEU A 258 2.55 -11.61 16.02
N LYS A 259 1.34 -11.63 15.43
CA LYS A 259 0.39 -12.74 15.63
C LYS A 259 0.95 -14.07 15.15
N VAL A 260 1.67 -14.05 14.04
CA VAL A 260 2.12 -15.27 13.35
C VAL A 260 3.42 -15.79 13.94
N LEU A 261 4.32 -14.88 14.31
CA LEU A 261 5.60 -15.27 14.87
C LEU A 261 5.47 -15.74 16.33
N ASP A 262 4.27 -15.74 16.93
CA ASP A 262 4.02 -16.15 18.33
C ASP A 262 5.13 -15.67 19.27
N VAL A 263 5.54 -14.43 19.05
CA VAL A 263 6.58 -13.76 19.82
C VAL A 263 5.91 -12.63 20.56
N ALA A 264 6.24 -12.50 21.84
CA ALA A 264 5.68 -11.45 22.68
C ALA A 264 5.94 -10.07 22.07
N GLU A 265 7.13 -9.85 21.49
CA GLU A 265 7.52 -8.61 20.83
C GLU A 265 8.51 -8.87 19.68
N ILE A 266 8.26 -8.27 18.52
CA ILE A 266 9.25 -8.05 17.45
C ILE A 266 9.75 -6.62 17.64
N PRO A 267 11.07 -6.37 17.56
CA PRO A 267 11.57 -5.00 17.60
C PRO A 267 10.83 -4.14 16.57
N SER A 268 10.23 -3.03 17.03
CA SER A 268 9.47 -2.13 16.15
C SER A 268 10.27 -1.69 14.92
N ALA A 269 11.59 -1.53 15.08
CA ALA A 269 12.52 -1.23 13.99
C ALA A 269 12.58 -2.33 12.92
N THR A 270 12.62 -3.61 13.30
CA THR A 270 12.57 -4.74 12.35
C THR A 270 11.29 -4.68 11.53
N PHE A 271 10.15 -4.54 12.19
CA PHE A 271 8.86 -4.45 11.50
C PHE A 271 8.83 -3.28 10.50
N LYS A 272 9.13 -2.05 10.97
CA LYS A 272 9.12 -0.84 10.14
C LYS A 272 10.05 -0.98 8.95
N SER A 273 11.24 -1.53 9.17
CA SER A 273 12.23 -1.71 8.12
C SER A 273 11.79 -2.72 7.06
N VAL A 274 11.16 -3.84 7.44
CA VAL A 274 10.59 -4.80 6.48
C VAL A 274 9.48 -4.13 5.68
N TYR A 275 8.54 -3.49 6.35
CA TYR A 275 7.39 -2.86 5.70
C TYR A 275 7.81 -1.76 4.72
N ALA A 276 8.70 -0.85 5.13
CA ALA A 276 9.26 0.19 4.27
C ALA A 276 9.96 -0.40 3.03
N SER A 277 10.74 -1.47 3.21
CA SER A 277 11.46 -2.12 2.09
C SER A 277 10.52 -2.85 1.11
N VAL A 278 9.41 -3.39 1.61
CA VAL A 278 8.37 -4.03 0.78
C VAL A 278 7.62 -2.97 -0.04
N ILE A 279 7.30 -1.81 0.56
CA ILE A 279 6.77 -0.65 -0.17
C ILE A 279 7.75 -0.23 -1.26
N ASP A 280 9.04 -0.10 -0.94
CA ASP A 280 10.07 0.30 -1.91
C ASP A 280 10.14 -0.64 -3.11
N ALA A 281 10.21 -1.94 -2.84
CA ALA A 281 10.23 -2.95 -3.89
C ALA A 281 8.95 -2.92 -4.75
N SER A 282 7.80 -2.62 -4.15
CA SER A 282 6.51 -2.55 -4.83
C SER A 282 6.48 -1.43 -5.87
N PHE A 283 6.95 -0.24 -5.50
CA PHE A 283 6.93 0.92 -6.38
C PHE A 283 8.09 0.96 -7.37
N GLN A 284 9.19 0.23 -7.11
CA GLN A 284 10.25 0.02 -8.10
C GLN A 284 9.93 -1.04 -9.17
N ARG A 285 8.85 -1.82 -9.01
CA ARG A 285 8.45 -2.85 -9.99
C ARG A 285 9.50 -3.95 -10.26
N LYS A 286 10.47 -4.14 -9.35
CA LYS A 286 11.54 -5.16 -9.49
C LYS A 286 11.16 -6.54 -8.96
N GLY A 287 10.07 -6.63 -8.19
CA GLY A 287 9.69 -7.83 -7.46
C GLY A 287 10.69 -8.13 -6.32
N ALA A 288 10.20 -8.77 -5.27
CA ALA A 288 11.02 -9.12 -4.11
C ALA A 288 10.43 -10.34 -3.40
N CYS A 289 11.27 -11.02 -2.63
CA CYS A 289 10.83 -12.06 -1.71
C CYS A 289 11.60 -11.91 -0.40
N ILE A 290 10.88 -11.73 0.70
CA ILE A 290 11.47 -11.64 2.04
C ILE A 290 10.74 -12.56 3.02
N GLY A 291 11.52 -13.31 3.80
CA GLY A 291 11.04 -14.13 4.90
C GLY A 291 11.48 -13.54 6.24
N VAL A 292 10.55 -13.39 7.17
CA VAL A 292 10.84 -13.14 8.58
C VAL A 292 10.52 -14.43 9.33
N ILE A 293 11.53 -15.11 9.83
CA ILE A 293 11.39 -16.45 10.42
C ILE A 293 11.84 -16.45 11.88
N LYS A 294 11.37 -17.40 12.68
CA LYS A 294 11.84 -17.56 14.06
C LYS A 294 13.20 -18.23 14.08
N ARG A 295 14.11 -17.74 14.91
CA ARG A 295 15.42 -18.38 15.11
C ARG A 295 15.27 -19.80 15.64
N SER A 296 14.35 -20.02 16.57
CA SER A 296 14.06 -21.35 17.14
C SER A 296 13.50 -22.35 16.13
N SER A 297 12.92 -21.88 15.03
CA SER A 297 12.47 -22.75 13.93
C SER A 297 13.62 -23.24 13.04
N VAL A 298 14.85 -22.78 13.30
CA VAL A 298 16.03 -23.09 12.48
C VAL A 298 17.22 -23.55 13.33
N TYR A 299 17.30 -23.15 14.59
CA TYR A 299 18.39 -23.47 15.53
C TYR A 299 17.92 -24.33 16.71
N ASP A 300 18.73 -25.30 17.12
CA ASP A 300 18.46 -26.18 18.28
C ASP A 300 19.32 -25.88 19.53
N GLY A 301 19.93 -24.69 19.58
CA GLY A 301 20.70 -24.21 20.72
C GLY A 301 22.14 -23.87 20.38
N ASN A 302 22.77 -24.56 19.44
CA ASN A 302 24.12 -24.23 18.93
C ASN A 302 24.34 -24.55 17.44
N CYS A 303 23.48 -25.36 16.83
CA CYS A 303 23.62 -25.82 15.45
C CYS A 303 22.39 -25.43 14.63
N ILE A 304 22.59 -25.28 13.32
CA ILE A 304 21.48 -25.06 12.38
C ILE A 304 20.87 -26.43 12.06
N ARG A 305 19.59 -26.64 12.41
CA ARG A 305 18.89 -27.92 12.28
C ARG A 305 18.17 -28.07 10.94
N ASP A 306 17.28 -27.11 10.63
CA ASP A 306 16.25 -27.26 9.59
C ASP A 306 16.48 -26.34 8.38
N CYS A 307 17.52 -25.48 8.38
CA CYS A 307 17.74 -24.58 7.25
C CYS A 307 18.15 -25.31 5.98
N MET A 308 18.79 -26.47 6.09
CA MET A 308 19.29 -27.23 4.93
C MET A 308 18.17 -27.75 4.05
N ASP A 309 16.97 -27.87 4.61
CA ASP A 309 15.78 -28.35 3.94
C ASP A 309 15.27 -27.34 2.91
N PHE A 310 15.54 -26.05 3.09
CA PHE A 310 15.05 -25.00 2.20
C PHE A 310 16.09 -23.95 1.76
N VAL A 311 17.28 -23.86 2.37
CA VAL A 311 18.37 -22.94 2.00
C VAL A 311 19.68 -23.72 1.87
N SER A 312 20.48 -23.44 0.84
CA SER A 312 21.82 -24.01 0.69
C SER A 312 22.80 -23.37 1.67
N GLU A 313 23.79 -24.12 2.20
CA GLU A 313 24.89 -23.55 3.00
C GLU A 313 25.62 -22.41 2.28
N GLU A 314 25.68 -22.48 0.96
CA GLU A 314 26.35 -21.50 0.11
C GLU A 314 25.66 -20.14 0.10
N ASP A 315 24.39 -20.07 0.48
CA ASP A 315 23.60 -18.84 0.54
C ASP A 315 23.56 -18.22 1.95
N ILE A 316 24.06 -18.93 2.97
CA ILE A 316 24.06 -18.46 4.36
C ILE A 316 25.20 -17.45 4.55
N LEU A 317 24.85 -16.21 4.92
CA LEU A 317 25.78 -15.09 4.98
C LEU A 317 26.98 -15.36 5.91
N VAL A 318 26.72 -15.94 7.09
CA VAL A 318 27.75 -16.20 8.11
C VAL A 318 28.76 -17.25 7.65
N LYS A 319 28.41 -18.13 6.70
CA LYS A 319 29.28 -19.22 6.24
C LYS A 319 30.34 -18.77 5.22
N LYS A 320 30.12 -17.65 4.52
CA LYS A 320 31.08 -17.03 3.58
C LYS A 320 31.70 -18.02 2.58
N LYS A 321 30.87 -18.86 1.97
CA LYS A 321 31.31 -19.97 1.11
C LYS A 321 31.62 -19.55 -0.33
N ASN A 322 31.10 -18.42 -0.78
CA ASN A 322 31.25 -17.90 -2.14
C ASN A 322 31.39 -16.37 -2.16
N ASP A 323 31.77 -15.81 -3.31
CA ASP A 323 31.98 -14.37 -3.48
C ASP A 323 30.77 -13.54 -3.08
N LYS A 324 29.55 -14.02 -3.37
CA LYS A 324 28.28 -13.37 -2.99
C LYS A 324 28.18 -13.22 -1.46
N THR A 325 28.33 -14.30 -0.72
CA THR A 325 28.22 -14.29 0.75
C THR A 325 29.39 -13.56 1.41
N ILE A 326 30.60 -13.62 0.83
CA ILE A 326 31.75 -12.83 1.30
C ILE A 326 31.47 -11.33 1.15
N LEU A 327 31.04 -10.89 -0.04
CA LEU A 327 30.75 -9.49 -0.33
C LEU A 327 29.59 -8.97 0.53
N LEU A 328 28.46 -9.68 0.54
CA LEU A 328 27.28 -9.27 1.31
C LEU A 328 27.59 -9.24 2.81
N ASN A 329 28.33 -10.21 3.34
CA ASN A 329 28.73 -10.18 4.74
C ASN A 329 29.69 -9.00 5.03
N SER A 330 30.51 -8.59 4.07
CA SER A 330 31.35 -7.39 4.20
C SER A 330 30.54 -6.10 4.19
N ILE A 331 29.51 -6.00 3.33
CA ILE A 331 28.66 -4.80 3.22
C ILE A 331 27.71 -4.69 4.42
N VAL A 332 27.08 -5.80 4.82
CA VAL A 332 26.19 -5.86 6.00
C VAL A 332 27.00 -5.66 7.28
N GLY A 333 28.19 -6.26 7.38
CA GLY A 333 29.10 -6.05 8.51
C GLY A 333 28.52 -6.48 9.87
N GLY A 334 27.65 -7.49 9.90
CA GLY A 334 26.98 -7.96 11.11
C GLY A 334 25.83 -7.07 11.61
N LYS A 335 25.53 -5.97 10.90
CA LYS A 335 24.37 -5.12 11.18
C LYS A 335 23.06 -5.90 11.00
N LYS A 336 22.07 -5.52 11.78
CA LYS A 336 20.69 -5.96 11.61
C LYS A 336 20.07 -5.30 10.38
N PHE A 337 19.02 -5.91 9.84
CA PHE A 337 18.30 -5.42 8.67
C PHE A 337 17.84 -3.96 8.85
N TYR A 338 17.29 -3.61 10.01
CA TYR A 338 16.84 -2.26 10.32
C TYR A 338 17.96 -1.23 10.52
N GLU A 339 19.22 -1.66 10.65
CA GLU A 339 20.39 -0.78 10.74
C GLU A 339 21.00 -0.49 9.35
N LEU A 340 20.54 -1.19 8.32
CA LEU A 340 20.94 -0.93 6.94
C LEU A 340 20.19 0.29 6.38
N SER A 341 20.89 1.10 5.58
CA SER A 341 20.24 2.19 4.85
C SER A 341 19.11 1.63 3.98
N ARG A 342 18.08 2.45 3.78
CA ARG A 342 16.90 2.04 3.03
C ARG A 342 17.24 1.69 1.58
N GLN A 343 18.17 2.44 0.99
CA GLN A 343 18.74 2.12 -0.31
C GLN A 343 19.40 0.73 -0.34
N LEU A 344 20.25 0.40 0.64
CA LEU A 344 20.92 -0.90 0.67
C LEU A 344 19.92 -2.06 0.84
N ARG A 345 18.88 -1.89 1.68
CA ARG A 345 17.81 -2.89 1.80
C ARG A 345 17.08 -3.11 0.48
N GLN A 346 16.76 -2.04 -0.24
CA GLN A 346 16.12 -2.12 -1.55
C GLN A 346 17.01 -2.85 -2.57
N GLU A 347 18.31 -2.59 -2.57
CA GLU A 347 19.28 -3.29 -3.43
C GLU A 347 19.37 -4.78 -3.09
N ILE A 348 19.44 -5.14 -1.80
CA ILE A 348 19.43 -6.53 -1.32
C ILE A 348 18.13 -7.24 -1.75
N LEU A 349 16.97 -6.60 -1.58
CA LEU A 349 15.68 -7.17 -1.96
C LEU A 349 15.48 -7.31 -3.47
N SER A 350 16.21 -6.53 -4.27
CA SER A 350 16.18 -6.60 -5.73
C SER A 350 17.00 -7.77 -6.28
N MET A 351 17.80 -8.45 -5.44
CA MET A 351 18.55 -9.62 -5.86
C MET A 351 17.60 -10.79 -6.17
N ASP A 352 17.99 -11.62 -7.14
CA ASP A 352 17.26 -12.85 -7.42
C ASP A 352 17.32 -13.81 -6.23
N GLY A 353 16.17 -14.40 -5.89
CA GLY A 353 16.00 -15.27 -4.73
C GLY A 353 15.23 -14.60 -3.59
N ALA A 354 15.36 -15.16 -2.40
CA ALA A 354 14.72 -14.67 -1.18
C ALA A 354 15.76 -14.05 -0.24
N THR A 355 15.37 -12.96 0.43
CA THR A 355 16.07 -12.45 1.62
C THR A 355 15.41 -13.06 2.84
N ILE A 356 16.21 -13.58 3.76
CA ILE A 356 15.71 -14.24 4.97
C ILE A 356 16.33 -13.53 6.16
N ILE A 357 15.47 -13.07 7.06
CA ILE A 357 15.87 -12.46 8.32
C ILE A 357 15.20 -13.18 9.49
N PHE A 358 15.86 -13.13 10.64
CA PHE A 358 15.26 -13.55 11.90
C PHE A 358 14.36 -12.44 12.47
N GLU A 359 13.49 -12.81 13.40
CA GLU A 359 12.60 -11.92 14.15
C GLU A 359 13.34 -10.78 14.86
N ASP A 360 14.61 -10.99 15.23
CA ASP A 360 15.49 -9.98 15.83
C ASP A 360 16.16 -9.03 14.82
N GLY A 361 15.85 -9.19 13.54
CA GLY A 361 16.41 -8.41 12.43
C GLY A 361 17.77 -8.92 11.92
N THR A 362 18.32 -10.01 12.46
CA THR A 362 19.57 -10.59 11.92
C THR A 362 19.34 -11.10 10.51
N ILE A 363 20.21 -10.74 9.57
CA ILE A 363 20.13 -11.22 8.19
C ILE A 363 20.76 -12.62 8.12
N PHE A 364 19.95 -13.62 7.77
CA PHE A 364 20.37 -15.01 7.66
C PHE A 364 20.93 -15.30 6.26
N ALA A 365 20.19 -14.89 5.23
CA ALA A 365 20.54 -15.09 3.83
C ALA A 365 19.97 -13.95 2.97
N ALA A 366 20.61 -13.69 1.83
CA ALA A 366 20.17 -12.67 0.88
C ALA A 366 20.39 -13.19 -0.56
N GLY A 367 19.36 -13.04 -1.40
CA GLY A 367 19.34 -13.65 -2.74
C GLY A 367 19.51 -15.18 -2.70
N ALA A 368 18.85 -15.84 -1.75
CA ALA A 368 18.93 -17.29 -1.57
C ALA A 368 17.92 -18.00 -2.49
N ILE A 369 18.35 -19.05 -3.19
CA ILE A 369 17.45 -19.87 -3.99
C ILE A 369 16.90 -20.97 -3.08
N LEU A 370 15.60 -20.91 -2.79
CA LEU A 370 15.01 -21.87 -1.86
C LEU A 370 14.83 -23.24 -2.51
N LYS A 371 15.11 -24.30 -1.76
CA LYS A 371 14.76 -25.67 -2.14
C LYS A 371 13.27 -25.86 -1.85
N ILE A 372 12.50 -26.15 -2.90
CA ILE A 372 11.03 -26.24 -2.81
C ILE A 372 10.63 -27.66 -3.18
N ASN A 373 10.06 -28.37 -2.22
CA ASN A 373 9.51 -29.71 -2.42
C ASN A 373 8.18 -29.59 -3.17
N CYS A 374 8.23 -29.72 -4.51
CA CYS A 374 7.11 -29.83 -5.45
C CYS A 374 6.42 -28.55 -5.96
N GLY A 375 6.09 -28.59 -7.26
CA GLY A 375 5.74 -27.46 -8.12
C GLY A 375 4.51 -26.68 -7.69
N SER A 376 4.68 -25.37 -7.47
CA SER A 376 3.57 -24.46 -7.26
C SER A 376 2.98 -24.01 -8.61
N SER A 377 1.66 -24.04 -8.74
CA SER A 377 0.96 -23.22 -9.73
C SER A 377 1.03 -21.74 -9.30
N GLY A 378 1.97 -20.96 -9.86
CA GLY A 378 2.04 -19.51 -9.57
C GLY A 378 3.43 -18.86 -9.48
N GLY A 379 4.50 -19.53 -9.96
CA GLY A 379 5.84 -18.94 -10.12
C GLY A 379 6.75 -19.03 -8.88
N GLY A 380 8.06 -19.03 -9.10
CA GLY A 380 9.08 -19.33 -8.08
C GLY A 380 9.02 -18.48 -6.81
N ARG A 381 8.73 -17.17 -6.92
CA ARG A 381 8.62 -16.29 -5.74
C ARG A 381 7.41 -16.62 -4.85
N ARG A 382 6.29 -17.10 -5.42
CA ARG A 382 5.13 -17.54 -4.63
C ARG A 382 5.51 -18.77 -3.81
N ALA A 383 6.11 -19.74 -4.48
CA ALA A 383 6.56 -20.97 -3.85
C ALA A 383 7.56 -20.70 -2.71
N ALA A 384 8.48 -19.75 -2.92
CA ALA A 384 9.45 -19.34 -1.91
C ALA A 384 8.75 -18.72 -0.68
N ALA A 385 7.84 -17.76 -0.89
CA ALA A 385 7.10 -17.12 0.21
C ALA A 385 6.25 -18.13 1.01
N CYS A 386 5.54 -19.05 0.33
CA CYS A 386 4.81 -20.13 1.00
C CYS A 386 5.72 -21.12 1.76
N THR A 387 6.96 -21.30 1.29
CA THR A 387 7.93 -22.14 2.02
C THR A 387 8.39 -21.42 3.29
N LEU A 388 8.70 -20.13 3.19
CA LEU A 388 9.12 -19.31 4.33
C LEU A 388 8.02 -19.16 5.39
N SER A 389 6.75 -19.13 4.99
CA SER A 389 5.63 -19.04 5.93
C SER A 389 5.48 -20.28 6.82
N LYS A 390 6.17 -21.39 6.53
CA LYS A 390 6.24 -22.55 7.44
C LYS A 390 7.07 -22.28 8.70
N TYR A 391 8.02 -21.35 8.60
CA TYR A 391 8.97 -21.01 9.65
C TYR A 391 8.71 -19.61 10.25
N GLY A 392 7.67 -18.92 9.75
CA GLY A 392 7.30 -17.56 10.13
C GLY A 392 6.39 -16.90 9.11
N VAL A 393 6.82 -15.78 8.55
CA VAL A 393 6.08 -15.02 7.53
C VAL A 393 6.87 -14.95 6.24
N GLY A 394 6.22 -15.25 5.12
CA GLY A 394 6.76 -15.07 3.78
C GLY A 394 6.05 -13.93 3.08
N ILE A 395 6.81 -12.97 2.55
CA ILE A 395 6.28 -11.82 1.82
C ILE A 395 6.81 -11.89 0.38
N LYS A 396 5.89 -11.74 -0.57
CA LYS A 396 6.20 -11.58 -1.99
C LYS A 396 5.79 -10.20 -2.43
N VAL A 397 6.67 -9.54 -3.15
CA VAL A 397 6.33 -8.42 -4.02
C VAL A 397 6.43 -8.91 -5.45
N SER A 398 5.34 -8.80 -6.18
CA SER A 398 5.31 -9.15 -7.60
C SER A 398 5.97 -8.05 -8.43
N SER A 399 6.39 -8.34 -9.67
CA SER A 399 6.93 -7.30 -10.58
C SER A 399 5.86 -6.25 -10.93
N ASP A 400 4.59 -6.63 -10.78
CA ASP A 400 3.48 -5.69 -10.81
C ASP A 400 3.17 -5.01 -9.47
N GLY A 401 4.08 -5.12 -8.52
CA GLY A 401 4.04 -4.44 -7.24
C GLY A 401 2.86 -4.80 -6.34
N THR A 402 2.07 -5.82 -6.68
CA THR A 402 1.18 -6.43 -5.69
C THR A 402 2.03 -7.03 -4.57
N MET A 403 1.71 -6.67 -3.34
CA MET A 403 2.35 -7.20 -2.14
C MET A 403 1.44 -8.29 -1.57
N THR A 404 2.00 -9.45 -1.25
CA THR A 404 1.24 -10.58 -0.71
C THR A 404 1.99 -11.20 0.45
N ILE A 405 1.28 -11.47 1.53
CA ILE A 405 1.82 -11.98 2.79
C ILE A 405 1.20 -13.34 3.07
N TRP A 406 2.05 -14.35 3.30
CA TRP A 406 1.70 -15.68 3.77
C TRP A 406 2.20 -15.90 5.17
N TYR A 407 1.37 -16.53 5.98
CA TYR A 407 1.64 -16.67 7.40
C TYR A 407 1.00 -17.88 8.07
N ASP A 408 0.19 -18.66 7.35
CA ASP A 408 -0.34 -19.92 7.86
C ASP A 408 0.34 -21.09 7.12
N PRO A 409 1.23 -21.85 7.79
CA PRO A 409 1.87 -23.04 7.22
C PRO A 409 0.89 -24.09 6.72
N SER A 410 -0.26 -24.20 7.40
CA SER A 410 -1.28 -25.22 7.16
C SER A 410 -2.28 -24.81 6.06
N ARG A 411 -2.31 -23.52 5.71
CA ARG A 411 -3.22 -22.95 4.70
C ARG A 411 -2.45 -22.04 3.74
N PRO A 412 -1.69 -22.59 2.78
CA PRO A 412 -0.90 -21.80 1.81
C PRO A 412 -1.76 -20.94 0.87
N ASP A 413 -3.07 -21.19 0.80
CA ASP A 413 -4.04 -20.36 0.07
C ASP A 413 -4.59 -19.20 0.91
N TYR A 414 -4.26 -19.14 2.20
CA TYR A 414 -4.62 -18.04 3.08
C TYR A 414 -3.50 -16.99 3.05
N PHE A 415 -3.77 -15.87 2.39
CA PHE A 415 -2.84 -14.76 2.24
C PHE A 415 -3.57 -13.43 2.34
N GLU A 416 -2.81 -12.40 2.72
CA GLU A 416 -3.28 -11.02 2.70
C GLU A 416 -2.60 -10.27 1.56
N GLN A 417 -3.37 -9.46 0.84
CA GLN A 417 -2.85 -8.55 -0.18
C GLN A 417 -2.82 -7.13 0.35
N LEU A 418 -1.71 -6.45 0.12
CA LEU A 418 -1.52 -5.06 0.51
C LEU A 418 -1.27 -4.18 -0.70
N GLY A 419 -1.86 -2.99 -0.68
CA GLY A 419 -1.74 -2.00 -1.75
C GLY A 419 -2.21 -2.53 -3.09
#